data_AF-A0A2A9NGJ4-F1
#
_entry.id   AF-A0A2A9NGJ4-F1
#
_cell.length_a   1.000
_cell.length_b   1.000
_cell.length_c   1.000
_cell.angle_alpha   90.00
_cell.angle_beta   90.00
_cell.angle_gamma   90.00
#
_symmetry.space_group_name_H-M   'P 1'
#
loop_
_entity.id
_entity.type
_entity.pdbx_description
1 polymer ?
#
loop_
_entity_poly.entity_id
_entity_poly.type
_entity_poly.pdbx_seq_one_letter_code
_entity_poly.pdbx_strand_id
1 'polypeptide(L)'
;DTEGQAIAGRWRALVYIHGRTQKEDQKIHEDTMTWLCTVLTDILTCVGWSLKGPDATIPVQYREKLGDIVKLALEIQSSITKGVTSTDLEPIYVPDDTPFDSTQMENAFPDGGKEDSGDKNRLLCTIEMGLAYKTALRSDKHQVRDDSGTILKPKVVLASTFAITPQ
;
A
#
# COMPACT_ATOMS: atom_id res chain seq x y z
N ASP A 1 25.16 -7.87 -5.61
CA ASP A 1 26.06 -6.85 -6.16
C ASP A 1 25.49 -5.49 -5.80
N THR A 2 25.95 -4.91 -4.69
CA THR A 2 25.43 -3.62 -4.17
C THR A 2 25.79 -2.46 -5.08
N GLU A 3 26.91 -2.55 -5.80
CA GLU A 3 27.30 -1.58 -6.81
C GLU A 3 26.38 -1.64 -8.04
N GLY A 4 26.09 -2.85 -8.53
CA GLY A 4 25.12 -3.06 -9.60
C GLY A 4 23.72 -2.51 -9.27
N GLN A 5 23.27 -2.71 -8.02
CA GLN A 5 22.01 -2.16 -7.54
C GLN A 5 22.04 -0.64 -7.40
N ALA A 6 23.12 -0.07 -6.87
CA ALA A 6 23.32 1.37 -6.80
C ALA A 6 23.28 2.03 -8.19
N ILE A 7 23.90 1.39 -9.19
CA ILE A 7 23.86 1.84 -10.58
C ILE A 7 22.43 1.78 -11.12
N ALA A 8 21.72 0.64 -10.97
CA ALA A 8 20.34 0.49 -11.40
C ALA A 8 19.40 1.52 -10.72
N GLY A 9 19.58 1.76 -9.42
CA GLY A 9 18.86 2.77 -8.66
C GLY A 9 19.07 4.18 -9.22
N ARG A 10 20.32 4.55 -9.52
CA ARG A 10 20.64 5.84 -10.16
C ARG A 10 20.01 5.96 -11.56
N TRP A 11 20.01 4.90 -12.35
CA TRP A 11 19.34 4.88 -13.65
C TRP A 11 17.82 5.08 -13.53
N ARG A 12 17.15 4.38 -12.60
CA ARG A 12 15.72 4.60 -12.33
C ARG A 12 15.43 6.02 -11.88
N ALA A 13 16.25 6.58 -10.98
CA ALA A 13 16.11 7.96 -10.55
C ALA A 13 16.25 8.95 -11.72
N LEU A 14 17.25 8.74 -12.59
CA LEU A 14 17.44 9.55 -13.80
C LEU A 14 16.26 9.45 -14.76
N VAL A 15 15.78 8.23 -15.04
CA VAL A 15 14.61 8.00 -15.90
C VAL A 15 13.37 8.64 -15.30
N TYR A 16 13.15 8.53 -14.00
CA TYR A 16 12.03 9.17 -13.34
C TYR A 16 12.12 10.70 -13.42
N ILE A 17 13.31 11.29 -13.21
CA ILE A 17 13.50 12.75 -13.26
C ILE A 17 13.31 13.31 -14.67
N HIS A 18 13.82 12.62 -15.69
CA HIS A 18 13.81 13.13 -17.07
C HIS A 18 12.62 12.63 -17.90
N GLY A 19 12.00 11.54 -17.48
CA GLY A 19 10.87 10.90 -18.15
C GLY A 19 9.51 11.28 -17.60
N ARG A 20 9.43 11.96 -16.45
CA ARG A 20 8.18 12.58 -15.96
C ARG A 20 8.16 14.06 -16.29
N THR A 21 7.24 14.44 -17.15
CA THR A 21 6.87 15.83 -17.38
C THR A 21 5.78 16.26 -16.39
N GLN A 22 5.69 17.56 -16.10
CA GLN A 22 4.62 18.12 -15.27
C GLN A 22 3.21 17.74 -15.78
N LYS A 23 3.05 17.61 -17.12
CA LYS A 23 1.78 17.21 -17.73
C LYS A 23 1.44 15.75 -17.43
N GLU A 24 2.42 14.85 -17.44
CA GLU A 24 2.22 13.45 -17.11
C GLU A 24 1.90 13.28 -15.63
N ASP A 25 2.57 13.99 -14.73
CA ASP A 25 2.28 13.95 -13.30
C ASP A 25 0.87 14.43 -13.00
N GLN A 26 0.43 15.52 -13.64
CA GLN A 26 -0.93 16.01 -13.53
C GLN A 26 -1.95 14.99 -14.04
N LYS A 27 -1.66 14.35 -15.18
CA LYS A 27 -2.53 13.32 -15.76
C LYS A 27 -2.63 12.10 -14.84
N ILE A 28 -1.51 11.62 -14.30
CA ILE A 28 -1.49 10.49 -13.35
C ILE A 28 -2.35 10.83 -12.12
N HIS A 29 -2.22 12.06 -11.60
CA HIS A 29 -3.03 12.52 -10.49
C HIS A 29 -4.53 12.52 -10.84
N GLU A 30 -4.92 13.06 -12.00
CA GLU A 30 -6.31 13.10 -12.47
C GLU A 30 -6.90 11.70 -12.72
N ASP A 31 -6.13 10.81 -13.35
CA ASP A 31 -6.53 9.43 -13.62
C ASP A 31 -6.73 8.66 -12.30
N THR A 32 -5.80 8.81 -11.35
CA THR A 32 -5.89 8.18 -10.02
C THR A 32 -7.07 8.72 -9.21
N MET A 33 -7.28 10.04 -9.25
CA MET A 33 -8.43 10.69 -8.61
C MET A 33 -9.76 10.19 -9.16
N THR A 34 -9.84 10.06 -10.49
CA THR A 34 -11.04 9.55 -11.16
C THR A 34 -11.32 8.12 -10.73
N TRP A 35 -10.29 7.26 -10.73
CA TRP A 35 -10.41 5.88 -10.27
C TRP A 35 -10.87 5.78 -8.80
N LEU A 36 -10.25 6.54 -7.88
CA LEU A 36 -10.65 6.55 -6.46
C LEU A 36 -12.08 7.04 -6.26
N CYS A 37 -12.50 8.06 -7.02
CA CYS A 37 -13.88 8.53 -6.97
C CYS A 37 -14.85 7.45 -7.45
N THR A 38 -14.53 6.69 -8.51
CA THR A 38 -15.35 5.56 -8.96
C THR A 38 -15.46 4.50 -7.87
N VAL A 39 -14.33 4.06 -7.30
CA VAL A 39 -14.32 3.03 -6.25
C VAL A 39 -15.14 3.47 -5.03
N LEU A 40 -14.97 4.71 -4.58
CA LEU A 40 -15.75 5.23 -3.46
C LEU A 40 -17.25 5.26 -3.80
N THR A 41 -17.60 5.70 -5.01
CA THR A 41 -19.00 5.74 -5.48
C THR A 41 -19.62 4.34 -5.48
N ASP A 42 -18.87 3.33 -5.93
CA ASP A 42 -19.32 1.93 -5.94
C ASP A 42 -19.56 1.42 -4.51
N ILE A 43 -18.62 1.65 -3.60
CA ILE A 43 -18.77 1.28 -2.17
C ILE A 43 -20.00 1.95 -1.55
N LEU A 44 -20.17 3.26 -1.77
CA LEU A 44 -21.31 4.01 -1.25
C LEU A 44 -22.63 3.47 -1.82
N THR A 45 -22.66 3.10 -3.10
CA THR A 45 -23.83 2.49 -3.74
C THR A 45 -24.15 1.12 -3.13
N CYS A 46 -23.13 0.30 -2.86
CA CYS A 46 -23.30 -1.02 -2.22
C CYS A 46 -23.91 -0.92 -0.81
N VAL A 47 -23.64 0.14 -0.06
CA VAL A 47 -24.23 0.37 1.28
C VAL A 47 -25.59 1.08 1.24
N GLY A 48 -26.17 1.25 0.04
CA GLY A 48 -27.51 1.81 -0.14
C GLY A 48 -27.55 3.33 -0.31
N TRP A 49 -26.42 3.99 -0.55
CA TRP A 49 -26.43 5.40 -0.93
C TRP A 49 -27.06 5.56 -2.32
N SER A 50 -28.19 6.25 -2.39
CA SER A 50 -28.87 6.55 -3.65
C SER A 50 -28.29 7.81 -4.30
N LEU A 51 -27.47 7.64 -5.33
CA LEU A 51 -26.94 8.71 -6.18
C LEU A 51 -27.98 9.19 -7.23
N LYS A 52 -29.28 9.22 -6.90
CA LYS A 52 -30.34 9.55 -7.87
C LYS A 52 -30.77 11.03 -7.85
N GLY A 53 -29.95 11.93 -7.33
CA GLY A 53 -30.23 13.38 -7.27
C GLY A 53 -29.36 14.22 -8.20
N PRO A 54 -29.71 15.49 -8.45
CA PRO A 54 -28.84 16.44 -9.18
C PRO A 54 -27.48 16.66 -8.50
N ASP A 55 -27.36 16.35 -7.20
CA ASP A 55 -26.14 16.40 -6.39
C ASP A 55 -25.49 15.01 -6.18
N ALA A 56 -25.72 14.07 -7.09
CA ALA A 56 -25.21 12.68 -7.05
C ALA A 56 -23.69 12.55 -7.29
N THR A 57 -22.91 13.44 -6.70
CA THR A 57 -21.45 13.39 -6.74
C THR A 57 -20.90 13.27 -5.33
N ILE A 58 -19.71 12.70 -5.23
CA ILE A 58 -19.00 12.65 -3.95
C ILE A 58 -18.85 14.10 -3.43
N PRO A 59 -19.29 14.40 -2.20
CA PRO A 59 -19.18 15.73 -1.64
C PRO A 59 -17.73 16.24 -1.69
N VAL A 60 -17.56 17.54 -1.97
CA VAL A 60 -16.23 18.17 -2.21
C VAL A 60 -15.23 17.84 -1.11
N GLN A 61 -15.64 17.88 0.16
CA GLN A 61 -14.80 17.54 1.31
C GLN A 61 -14.18 16.13 1.26
N TYR A 62 -14.87 15.15 0.65
CA TYR A 62 -14.33 13.80 0.49
C TYR A 62 -13.41 13.72 -0.72
N ARG A 63 -13.72 14.46 -1.79
CA ARG A 63 -12.83 14.58 -2.95
C ARG A 63 -11.50 15.24 -2.58
N GLU A 64 -11.51 16.24 -1.71
CA GLU A 64 -10.29 16.87 -1.19
C GLU A 64 -9.43 15.87 -0.42
N LYS A 65 -10.05 15.07 0.48
CA LYS A 65 -9.33 13.99 1.19
C LYS A 65 -8.75 12.94 0.26
N LEU A 66 -9.47 12.56 -0.79
CA LEU A 66 -8.93 11.66 -1.82
C LEU A 66 -7.73 12.31 -2.52
N GLY A 67 -7.75 13.61 -2.75
CA GLY A 67 -6.62 14.35 -3.31
C GLY A 67 -5.40 14.34 -2.42
N ASP A 68 -5.59 14.51 -1.12
CA ASP A 68 -4.49 14.39 -0.15
C ASP A 68 -3.88 12.98 -0.18
N ILE A 69 -4.71 11.92 -0.29
CA ILE A 69 -4.25 10.54 -0.42
C ILE A 69 -3.44 10.35 -1.70
N VAL A 70 -3.94 10.81 -2.86
CA VAL A 70 -3.22 10.69 -4.14
C VAL A 70 -1.89 11.43 -4.08
N LYS A 71 -1.89 12.65 -3.52
CA LYS A 71 -0.68 13.45 -3.36
C LYS A 71 0.35 12.72 -2.50
N LEU A 72 -0.04 12.21 -1.33
CA LEU A 72 0.85 11.47 -0.44
C LEU A 72 1.38 10.18 -1.11
N ALA A 73 0.55 9.45 -1.86
CA ALA A 73 0.97 8.26 -2.59
C ALA A 73 2.03 8.59 -3.66
N LEU A 74 1.86 9.68 -4.41
CA LEU A 74 2.83 10.16 -5.39
C LEU A 74 4.13 10.64 -4.73
N GLU A 75 4.04 11.29 -3.56
CA GLU A 75 5.22 11.70 -2.79
C GLU A 75 6.01 10.50 -2.27
N ILE A 76 5.34 9.44 -1.80
CA ILE A 76 5.97 8.18 -1.42
C ILE A 76 6.66 7.54 -2.63
N GLN A 77 5.97 7.42 -3.76
CA GLN A 77 6.55 6.86 -4.99
C GLN A 77 7.79 7.65 -5.44
N SER A 78 7.71 8.98 -5.40
CA SER A 78 8.82 9.87 -5.74
C SER A 78 10.00 9.67 -4.79
N SER A 79 9.73 9.57 -3.49
CA SER A 79 10.75 9.39 -2.45
C SER A 79 11.47 8.05 -2.59
N ILE A 80 10.73 6.96 -2.83
CA ILE A 80 11.30 5.63 -3.09
C ILE A 80 12.15 5.65 -4.36
N THR A 81 11.65 6.25 -5.45
CA THR A 81 12.31 6.18 -6.76
C THR A 81 13.53 7.08 -6.88
N LYS A 82 13.51 8.28 -6.26
CA LYS A 82 14.61 9.25 -6.33
C LYS A 82 15.59 9.12 -5.15
N GLY A 83 15.09 8.85 -3.96
CA GLY A 83 15.83 9.02 -2.71
C GLY A 83 16.70 7.83 -2.33
N VAL A 84 16.32 6.61 -2.74
CA VAL A 84 17.02 5.39 -2.32
C VAL A 84 17.58 4.67 -3.54
N THR A 85 18.90 4.65 -3.64
CA THR A 85 19.61 4.03 -4.77
C THR A 85 20.38 2.79 -4.37
N SER A 86 20.83 2.69 -3.13
CA SER A 86 21.61 1.56 -2.61
C SER A 86 20.77 0.31 -2.33
N THR A 87 19.47 0.48 -2.15
CA THR A 87 18.52 -0.55 -1.72
C THR A 87 17.18 -0.34 -2.43
N ASP A 88 16.49 -1.43 -2.74
CA ASP A 88 15.15 -1.36 -3.31
C ASP A 88 14.14 -1.40 -2.18
N LEU A 89 13.28 -0.39 -2.12
CA LEU A 89 12.18 -0.33 -1.16
C LEU A 89 10.87 -0.70 -1.86
N GLU A 90 10.06 -1.50 -1.17
CA GLU A 90 8.78 -1.96 -1.69
C GLU A 90 7.69 -1.84 -0.61
N PRO A 91 6.58 -1.13 -0.88
CA PRO A 91 5.43 -1.14 0.01
C PRO A 91 4.86 -2.56 0.15
N ILE A 92 4.53 -2.97 1.37
CA ILE A 92 3.90 -4.25 1.65
C ILE A 92 2.41 -4.02 1.85
N TYR A 93 1.60 -4.69 1.04
CA TYR A 93 0.16 -4.80 1.21
C TYR A 93 -0.20 -6.28 1.35
N VAL A 94 -1.03 -6.61 2.34
CA VAL A 94 -1.53 -7.97 2.54
C VAL A 94 -2.99 -8.02 2.07
N PRO A 95 -3.33 -8.87 1.09
CA PRO A 95 -4.71 -9.04 0.64
C PRO A 95 -5.65 -9.48 1.76
N ASP A 96 -6.92 -9.15 1.59
CA ASP A 96 -7.98 -9.75 2.40
C ASP A 96 -7.98 -11.27 2.28
N ASP A 97 -8.60 -11.91 3.26
CA ASP A 97 -8.71 -13.37 3.38
C ASP A 97 -7.35 -14.09 3.55
N THR A 98 -6.24 -13.38 3.67
CA THR A 98 -4.92 -13.98 3.99
C THR A 98 -4.91 -14.49 5.44
N PRO A 99 -4.29 -15.66 5.75
CA PRO A 99 -4.09 -16.09 7.13
C PRO A 99 -3.18 -15.13 7.91
N PHE A 100 -3.52 -14.87 9.17
CA PHE A 100 -2.70 -14.03 10.04
C PHE A 100 -1.38 -14.71 10.43
N ASP A 101 -0.28 -13.98 10.25
CA ASP A 101 1.07 -14.38 10.67
C ASP A 101 1.76 -13.22 11.38
N SER A 102 1.82 -13.30 12.72
CA SER A 102 2.43 -12.28 13.58
C SER A 102 3.92 -12.03 13.31
N THR A 103 4.60 -12.94 12.61
CA THR A 103 5.98 -12.73 12.19
C THR A 103 6.09 -11.71 11.05
N GLN A 104 5.06 -11.60 10.19
CA GLN A 104 5.04 -10.72 9.03
C GLN A 104 4.13 -9.51 9.17
N MET A 105 3.11 -9.56 10.04
CA MET A 105 2.10 -8.49 10.16
C MET A 105 1.77 -8.16 11.62
N GLU A 106 1.18 -6.99 11.85
CA GLU A 106 0.73 -6.51 13.16
C GLU A 106 -0.80 -6.46 13.21
N ASN A 107 -1.42 -7.07 14.23
CA ASN A 107 -2.86 -6.95 14.43
C ASN A 107 -3.20 -5.59 15.03
N ALA A 108 -4.08 -4.83 14.37
CA ALA A 108 -4.55 -3.53 14.82
C ALA A 108 -5.32 -3.57 16.15
N PHE A 109 -5.95 -4.72 16.45
CA PHE A 109 -6.81 -4.92 17.61
C PHE A 109 -6.38 -6.20 18.36
N PRO A 110 -5.24 -6.16 19.08
CA PRO A 110 -4.67 -7.34 19.74
C PRO A 110 -5.58 -7.92 20.85
N ASP A 111 -6.41 -7.09 21.48
CA ASP A 111 -7.26 -7.49 22.61
C ASP A 111 -8.69 -7.95 22.19
N GLY A 112 -9.01 -7.88 20.89
CA GLY A 112 -10.39 -7.98 20.38
C GLY A 112 -10.91 -9.41 20.12
N GLY A 113 -10.08 -10.44 20.23
CA GLY A 113 -10.49 -11.81 19.96
C GLY A 113 -9.54 -12.82 20.58
N LYS A 114 -10.08 -13.82 21.27
CA LYS A 114 -9.31 -15.02 21.60
C LYS A 114 -8.76 -15.58 20.30
N GLU A 115 -7.49 -15.98 20.29
CA GLU A 115 -6.86 -16.72 19.19
C GLU A 115 -7.58 -18.06 19.00
N ASP A 116 -8.77 -18.01 18.41
CA ASP A 116 -9.53 -19.18 17.99
C ASP A 116 -8.83 -19.69 16.73
N SER A 117 -8.22 -20.88 16.83
CA SER A 117 -7.69 -21.63 15.70
C SER A 117 -8.82 -22.00 14.73
N GLY A 118 -8.98 -21.23 13.64
CA GLY A 118 -9.96 -21.42 12.56
C GLY A 118 -10.00 -20.25 11.56
N ASP A 119 -10.98 -20.25 10.63
CA ASP A 119 -11.21 -19.18 9.61
C ASP A 119 -11.33 -17.76 10.17
N LYS A 120 -11.51 -17.63 11.49
CA LYS A 120 -11.55 -16.37 12.22
C LYS A 120 -10.19 -15.66 12.31
N ASN A 121 -9.09 -16.35 12.00
CA ASN A 121 -7.75 -15.77 12.00
C ASN A 121 -7.31 -15.28 10.61
N ARG A 122 -8.27 -15.01 9.72
CA ARG A 122 -8.04 -14.45 8.39
C ARG A 122 -8.22 -12.93 8.41
N LEU A 123 -7.48 -12.26 7.54
CA LEU A 123 -7.48 -10.82 7.44
C LEU A 123 -8.79 -10.34 6.80
N LEU A 124 -9.37 -9.29 7.37
CA LEU A 124 -10.42 -8.52 6.72
C LEU A 124 -9.79 -7.49 5.77
N CYS A 125 -8.79 -6.75 6.24
CA CYS A 125 -8.08 -5.76 5.42
C CYS A 125 -6.74 -5.35 6.03
N THR A 126 -5.88 -4.78 5.20
CA THR A 126 -4.70 -4.00 5.64
C THR A 126 -5.14 -2.56 5.89
N ILE A 127 -4.80 -2.00 7.06
CA ILE A 127 -5.12 -0.61 7.44
C ILE A 127 -3.90 0.31 7.40
N GLU A 128 -2.70 -0.23 7.58
CA GLU A 128 -1.44 0.50 7.41
C GLU A 128 -0.51 -0.37 6.57
N MET A 129 0.03 0.18 5.46
CA MET A 129 0.96 -0.55 4.60
C MET A 129 2.31 -0.74 5.31
N GLY A 130 2.93 -1.90 5.09
CA GLY A 130 4.30 -2.14 5.52
C GLY A 130 5.32 -1.61 4.52
N LEU A 131 6.59 -1.82 4.84
CA LEU A 131 7.71 -1.47 3.98
C LEU A 131 8.78 -2.55 4.05
N ALA A 132 9.14 -3.12 2.90
CA ALA A 132 10.22 -4.07 2.75
C ALA A 132 11.44 -3.41 2.08
N TYR A 133 12.60 -4.02 2.28
CA TYR A 133 13.79 -3.76 1.49
C TYR A 133 14.28 -5.03 0.80
N LYS A 134 14.90 -4.85 -0.36
CA LYS A 134 15.60 -5.89 -1.12
C LYS A 134 16.98 -5.39 -1.52
N THR A 135 18.00 -6.19 -1.22
CA THR A 135 19.39 -5.93 -1.57
C THR A 135 20.05 -7.16 -2.19
N ALA A 136 20.62 -6.98 -3.37
CA ALA A 136 21.44 -8.03 -3.97
C ALA A 136 22.83 -8.01 -3.32
N LEU A 137 23.19 -9.04 -2.55
CA LEU A 137 24.57 -9.25 -2.09
C LEU A 137 25.29 -10.19 -3.05
N ARG A 138 26.53 -9.84 -3.45
CA ARG A 138 27.41 -10.81 -4.11
C ARG A 138 28.28 -11.42 -3.02
N SER A 139 28.26 -12.73 -2.89
CA SER A 139 29.25 -13.44 -2.08
C SER A 139 30.50 -13.72 -2.93
N ASP A 140 31.67 -13.68 -2.30
CA ASP A 140 32.99 -13.98 -2.91
C ASP A 140 33.04 -15.32 -3.68
N LYS A 141 32.06 -16.21 -3.46
CA LYS A 141 31.92 -17.51 -4.12
C LYS A 141 31.05 -17.51 -5.39
N HIS A 142 30.90 -16.39 -6.09
CA HIS A 142 30.04 -16.27 -7.30
C HIS A 142 28.54 -16.57 -7.09
N GLN A 143 28.09 -16.72 -5.84
CA GLN A 143 26.66 -16.83 -5.52
C GLN A 143 26.11 -15.44 -5.20
N VAL A 144 25.08 -15.04 -5.93
CA VAL A 144 24.25 -13.88 -5.57
C VAL A 144 23.31 -14.35 -4.47
N ARG A 145 23.42 -13.75 -3.28
CA ARG A 145 22.47 -13.96 -2.19
C ARG A 145 21.58 -12.73 -2.15
N ASP A 146 20.28 -12.94 -2.31
CA ASP A 146 19.30 -11.88 -2.12
C ASP A 146 19.09 -11.70 -0.61
N ASP A 147 19.32 -10.49 -0.11
CA ASP A 147 19.08 -10.12 1.27
C ASP A 147 17.87 -9.20 1.30
N SER A 148 16.78 -9.71 1.86
CA SER A 148 15.49 -9.02 1.92
C SER A 148 14.97 -9.05 3.35
N GLY A 149 14.24 -8.00 3.71
CA GLY A 149 13.68 -7.89 5.05
C GLY A 149 12.57 -6.85 5.13
N THR A 150 11.83 -6.92 6.24
CA THR A 150 10.72 -6.00 6.55
C THR A 150 11.23 -4.89 7.46
N ILE A 151 11.11 -3.64 7.02
CA ILE A 151 11.41 -2.44 7.82
C ILE A 151 10.21 -2.12 8.73
N LEU A 152 9.02 -2.13 8.14
CA LEU A 152 7.76 -1.87 8.81
C LEU A 152 6.78 -2.98 8.47
N LYS A 153 6.21 -3.62 9.49
CA LYS A 153 5.16 -4.62 9.28
C LYS A 153 3.87 -3.91 8.86
N PRO A 154 3.11 -4.45 7.89
CA PRO A 154 1.77 -3.99 7.64
C PRO A 154 0.90 -4.22 8.87
N LYS A 155 0.01 -3.27 9.16
CA LYS A 155 -0.99 -3.37 10.21
C LYS A 155 -2.32 -3.81 9.61
N VAL A 156 -2.90 -4.85 10.18
CA VAL A 156 -4.03 -5.58 9.60
C VAL A 156 -5.16 -5.73 10.60
N VAL A 157 -6.38 -5.88 10.09
CA VAL A 157 -7.57 -6.16 10.89
C VAL A 157 -8.03 -7.57 10.59
N LEU A 158 -8.38 -8.33 11.63
CA LEU A 158 -8.85 -9.70 11.50
C LEU A 158 -10.38 -9.74 11.37
N ALA A 159 -10.90 -10.76 10.69
CA ALA A 159 -12.33 -11.00 10.62
C ALA A 159 -12.94 -11.23 12.02
N SER A 160 -12.17 -11.83 12.94
CA SER A 160 -12.55 -12.02 14.34
C SER A 160 -12.84 -10.72 15.08
N THR A 161 -12.23 -9.59 14.70
CA THR A 161 -12.46 -8.27 15.33
C THR A 161 -13.92 -7.84 15.25
N PHE A 162 -14.64 -8.25 14.21
CA PHE A 162 -16.06 -7.91 13.99
C PHE A 162 -17.00 -9.08 14.24
N ALA A 163 -16.50 -10.22 14.73
CA ALA A 163 -17.34 -11.35 15.11
C ALA A 163 -18.10 -11.00 16.38
N ILE A 164 -19.30 -10.43 16.21
CA ILE A 164 -20.25 -10.13 17.27
C ILE A 164 -20.46 -11.41 18.08
N THR A 165 -20.03 -11.38 19.35
CA THR A 165 -20.51 -12.36 20.33
C THR A 165 -21.92 -11.92 20.70
N PRO A 166 -22.98 -12.69 20.43
CA PRO A 166 -24.30 -12.36 20.95
C PRO A 166 -24.23 -12.40 22.48
N GLN A 167 -24.53 -11.27 23.13
CA GLN A 167 -24.83 -11.19 24.57
C GLN A 167 -26.27 -11.64 24.83
#